data_AF-A0A1S1D7B4-F1
#
_entry.id   AF-A0A1S1D7B4-F1
#
_cell.length_a   1.000
_cell.length_b   1.000
_cell.length_c   1.000
_cell.angle_alpha   90.00
_cell.angle_beta   90.00
_cell.angle_gamma   90.00
#
_symmetry.space_group_name_H-M   'P 1'
#
loop_
_entity.id
_entity.type
_entity.pdbx_description
1 polymer ?
#
loop_
_entity_poly.entity_id
_entity_poly.type
_entity_poly.pdbx_seq_one_letter_code
_entity_poly.pdbx_strand_id
1 'polypeptide(L)'
;MMMNYTMIALWGVVNVLQTYKMFRSIIVYEINRRRDKKLYAKNIYITRGDRLEMIAMVVVLPMTPALMFILHLLGDVGIHFLDVGAFLITCALLYYFNEVTGSYTKISPEGVEEDDGHGKKTFYPLNAIDKVTYRESCDSEIPDSVSFDTKSGERIARFGPIYGGYPLLAMTRFKMENDRWPDMNNPEEAAQVKAWMNWSSTIPHIKDKEISGLAEVDM
;
A
#
# COMPACT_ATOMS: atom_id res chain seq x y z
N MET A 1 -2.39 26.11 36.74
CA MET A 1 -1.49 25.27 37.59
C MET A 1 -1.77 23.75 37.61
N MET A 2 -2.68 23.17 38.43
CA MET A 2 -2.83 21.68 38.50
C MET A 2 -3.27 21.04 37.16
N MET A 3 -4.15 21.73 36.43
CA MET A 3 -4.62 21.33 35.11
C MET A 3 -3.50 21.38 34.04
N ASN A 4 -2.57 22.33 34.13
CA ASN A 4 -1.44 22.45 33.21
C ASN A 4 -0.43 21.31 33.40
N TYR A 5 -0.10 20.95 34.64
CA TYR A 5 0.74 19.78 34.92
C TYR A 5 0.14 18.48 34.40
N THR A 6 -1.19 18.36 34.45
CA THR A 6 -1.92 17.20 33.89
C THR A 6 -1.78 17.15 32.36
N MET A 7 -1.89 18.29 31.68
CA MET A 7 -1.70 18.37 30.21
C MET A 7 -0.24 18.10 29.80
N ILE A 8 0.73 18.63 30.53
CA ILE A 8 2.16 18.33 30.31
C ILE A 8 2.40 16.82 30.40
N ALA A 9 1.87 16.16 31.44
CA ALA A 9 2.00 14.72 31.61
C ALA A 9 1.31 13.95 30.47
N LEU A 10 0.08 14.32 30.11
CA LEU A 10 -0.67 13.69 29.02
C LEU A 10 0.08 13.78 27.69
N TRP A 11 0.42 15.00 27.25
CA TRP A 11 1.11 15.22 25.98
C TRP A 11 2.50 14.61 25.96
N GLY A 12 3.20 14.59 27.10
CA GLY A 12 4.48 13.90 27.27
C GLY A 12 4.35 12.39 27.07
N VAL A 13 3.37 11.75 27.71
CA VAL A 13 3.10 10.31 27.54
C VAL A 13 2.75 9.98 26.08
N VAL A 14 1.85 10.76 25.46
CA VAL A 14 1.49 10.57 24.05
C VAL A 14 2.73 10.69 23.17
N ASN A 15 3.59 11.70 23.40
CA ASN A 15 4.80 11.90 22.62
C ASN A 15 5.80 10.72 22.73
N VAL A 16 6.01 10.20 23.94
CA VAL A 16 6.86 9.01 24.16
C VAL A 16 6.33 7.80 23.41
N LEU A 17 5.02 7.56 23.46
CA LEU A 17 4.39 6.45 22.73
C LEU A 17 4.53 6.61 21.20
N GLN A 18 4.35 7.82 20.67
CA GLN A 18 4.56 8.08 19.24
C GLN A 18 6.02 7.90 18.83
N THR A 19 6.95 8.37 19.65
CA THR A 19 8.39 8.24 19.40
C THR A 19 8.82 6.77 19.35
N TYR A 20 8.34 5.95 20.29
CA TYR A 20 8.53 4.50 20.24
C TYR A 20 7.99 3.88 18.95
N LYS A 21 6.75 4.23 18.58
CA LYS A 21 6.11 3.74 17.35
C LYS A 21 6.88 4.14 16.10
N MET A 22 7.41 5.35 16.04
CA MET A 22 8.28 5.84 14.97
C MET A 22 9.50 4.93 14.81
N PHE A 23 10.29 4.71 15.86
CA PHE A 23 11.50 3.88 15.77
C PHE A 23 11.19 2.44 15.38
N ARG A 24 10.17 1.85 16.01
CA ARG A 24 9.72 0.49 15.67
C ARG A 24 9.34 0.38 14.19
N SER A 25 8.62 1.35 13.66
CA SER A 25 8.11 1.30 12.28
C SER A 25 9.24 1.44 11.25
N ILE A 26 10.24 2.29 11.50
CA ILE A 26 11.45 2.36 10.65
C ILE A 26 12.16 0.99 10.60
N ILE A 27 12.37 0.38 11.78
CA ILE A 27 13.08 -0.90 11.88
C ILE A 27 12.30 -2.01 11.16
N VAL A 28 11.01 -2.14 11.45
CA VAL A 28 10.14 -3.16 10.84
C VAL A 28 10.04 -2.96 9.34
N TYR A 29 9.89 -1.73 8.86
CA TYR A 29 9.85 -1.42 7.44
C TYR A 29 11.12 -1.87 6.72
N GLU A 30 12.30 -1.55 7.27
CA GLU A 30 13.58 -1.94 6.66
C GLU A 30 13.79 -3.47 6.68
N ILE A 31 13.41 -4.15 7.78
CA ILE A 31 13.47 -5.61 7.88
C ILE A 31 12.55 -6.24 6.82
N ASN A 32 11.30 -5.77 6.72
CA ASN A 32 10.32 -6.29 5.77
C ASN A 32 10.81 -6.07 4.33
N ARG A 33 11.29 -4.87 4.00
CA ARG A 33 11.82 -4.58 2.66
C ARG A 33 12.96 -5.51 2.25
N ARG A 34 13.84 -5.88 3.18
CA ARG A 34 14.91 -6.86 2.93
C ARG A 34 14.37 -8.27 2.75
N ARG A 35 13.34 -8.66 3.50
CA ARG A 35 12.66 -9.96 3.34
C ARG A 35 11.92 -10.02 2.02
N ASP A 36 11.20 -8.97 1.66
CA ASP A 36 10.45 -8.85 0.41
C ASP A 36 11.38 -9.05 -0.79
N LYS A 37 12.56 -8.42 -0.81
CA LYS A 37 13.57 -8.65 -1.86
C LYS A 37 14.00 -10.11 -2.02
N LYS A 38 13.97 -10.92 -0.96
CA LYS A 38 14.27 -12.36 -1.04
C LYS A 38 13.10 -13.15 -1.61
N LEU A 39 11.87 -12.68 -1.42
CA LEU A 39 10.66 -13.29 -1.96
C LEU A 39 10.55 -13.12 -3.49
N TYR A 40 11.19 -12.09 -4.06
CA TYR A 40 11.29 -11.94 -5.52
C TYR A 40 11.95 -13.16 -6.20
N ALA A 41 12.89 -13.83 -5.53
CA ALA A 41 13.50 -15.06 -6.05
C ALA A 41 12.53 -16.25 -6.08
N LYS A 42 11.40 -16.15 -5.36
CA LYS A 42 10.31 -17.13 -5.33
C LYS A 42 9.09 -16.65 -6.13
N ASN A 43 9.27 -15.66 -7.01
CA ASN A 43 8.19 -15.09 -7.82
C ASN A 43 7.03 -14.48 -7.00
N ILE A 44 7.32 -14.05 -5.77
CA ILE A 44 6.38 -13.31 -4.91
C ILE A 44 6.84 -11.86 -4.87
N TYR A 45 5.96 -10.97 -5.29
CA TYR A 45 6.22 -9.54 -5.46
C TYR A 45 5.39 -8.77 -4.46
N ILE A 46 6.03 -7.99 -3.60
CA ILE A 46 5.34 -7.19 -2.59
C ILE A 46 5.66 -5.72 -2.87
N THR A 47 4.62 -4.96 -3.17
CA THR A 47 4.65 -3.50 -3.30
C THR A 47 4.17 -2.91 -1.98
N ARG A 48 4.91 -1.94 -1.44
CA ARG A 48 4.55 -1.17 -0.24
C ARG A 48 4.49 0.30 -0.58
N GLY A 49 3.86 1.09 0.30
CA GLY A 49 3.87 2.56 0.22
C GLY A 49 5.28 3.14 0.06
N ASP A 50 5.33 4.35 -0.50
CA ASP A 50 6.59 4.98 -0.85
C ASP A 50 7.45 5.25 0.39
N ARG A 51 8.78 5.15 0.21
CA ARG A 51 9.73 5.37 1.29
C ARG A 51 9.71 6.82 1.77
N LEU A 52 9.50 7.79 0.87
CA LEU A 52 9.47 9.19 1.26
C LEU A 52 8.21 9.50 2.07
N GLU A 53 7.06 9.00 1.64
CA GLU A 53 5.79 9.13 2.36
C GLU A 53 5.88 8.52 3.77
N MET A 54 6.46 7.31 3.87
CA MET A 54 6.81 6.67 5.14
C MET A 54 7.67 7.55 6.04
N ILE A 55 8.79 8.06 5.51
CA ILE A 55 9.73 8.89 6.29
C ILE A 55 9.05 10.19 6.73
N ALA A 56 8.29 10.84 5.84
CA ALA A 56 7.56 12.05 6.14
C ALA A 56 6.57 11.83 7.29
N MET A 57 5.78 10.75 7.23
CA MET A 57 4.79 10.42 8.27
C MET A 57 5.43 10.06 9.60
N VAL A 58 6.57 9.37 9.59
CA VAL A 58 7.34 9.06 10.79
C VAL A 58 7.83 10.33 11.50
N VAL A 59 8.18 11.38 10.75
CA VAL A 59 8.61 12.66 11.32
C VAL A 59 7.41 13.51 11.76
N VAL A 60 6.32 13.55 10.98
CA VAL A 60 5.14 14.38 11.26
C VAL A 60 4.36 13.91 12.49
N LEU A 61 4.20 12.59 12.64
CA LEU A 61 3.40 12.01 13.71
C LEU A 61 3.78 12.48 15.14
N PRO A 62 5.07 12.50 15.56
CA PRO A 62 5.45 12.99 16.88
C PRO A 62 5.46 14.52 17.00
N MET A 63 5.42 15.29 15.91
CA MET A 63 5.51 16.76 15.98
C MET A 63 4.32 17.38 16.69
N THR A 64 3.09 16.95 16.40
CA THR A 64 1.88 17.49 17.03
C THR A 64 1.91 17.34 18.57
N PRO A 65 2.11 16.14 19.14
CA PRO A 65 2.19 16.01 20.59
C PRO A 65 3.44 16.68 21.19
N ALA A 66 4.55 16.80 20.45
CA ALA A 66 5.73 17.55 20.91
C ALA A 66 5.45 19.04 21.06
N LEU A 67 4.79 19.64 20.06
CA LEU A 67 4.42 21.05 20.08
C LEU A 67 3.45 21.35 21.21
N MET A 68 2.45 20.50 21.42
CA MET A 68 1.51 20.64 22.53
C MET A 68 2.21 20.54 23.89
N PHE A 69 3.11 19.56 24.04
CA PHE A 69 3.92 19.44 25.24
C PHE A 69 4.72 20.71 25.54
N ILE A 70 5.39 21.28 24.52
CA ILE A 70 6.17 22.51 24.65
C ILE A 70 5.27 23.72 24.99
N LEU A 71 4.09 23.83 24.38
CA LEU A 71 3.16 24.92 24.66
C LEU A 71 2.72 24.95 26.13
N HIS A 72 2.34 23.81 26.70
CA HIS A 72 1.99 23.71 28.12
C HIS A 72 3.20 23.85 29.05
N LEU A 73 4.40 23.50 28.59
CA LEU A 73 5.63 23.73 29.35
C LEU A 73 5.96 25.24 29.46
N LEU A 74 5.76 25.99 28.37
CA LEU A 74 6.15 27.40 28.27
C LEU A 74 5.05 28.38 28.72
N GLY A 75 3.79 27.96 28.79
CA GLY A 75 2.68 28.80 29.24
C GLY A 75 1.67 28.05 30.11
N ASP A 76 1.01 28.74 31.04
CA ASP A 76 -0.16 28.21 31.77
C ASP A 76 -1.40 28.36 30.89
N VAL A 77 -1.40 27.63 29.77
CA VAL A 77 -2.53 27.50 28.83
C VAL A 77 -3.35 26.34 29.37
N GLY A 78 -4.49 26.54 30.04
CA GLY A 78 -5.30 25.43 30.58
C GLY A 78 -5.77 24.42 29.51
N ILE A 79 -6.75 23.56 29.83
CA ILE A 79 -7.40 22.75 28.78
C ILE A 79 -8.22 23.70 27.89
N HIS A 80 -7.93 23.69 26.59
CA HIS A 80 -8.62 24.55 25.62
C HIS A 80 -9.13 23.74 24.41
N PHE A 81 -9.98 24.35 23.58
CA PHE A 81 -10.40 23.78 22.30
C PHE A 81 -9.22 23.36 21.41
N LEU A 82 -8.07 24.00 21.59
CA LEU A 82 -6.83 23.67 20.90
C LEU A 82 -6.31 22.27 21.27
N ASP A 83 -6.43 21.83 22.53
CA ASP A 83 -6.07 20.47 22.96
C ASP A 83 -6.93 19.41 22.30
N VAL A 84 -8.25 19.65 22.26
CA VAL A 84 -9.20 18.74 21.61
C VAL A 84 -8.89 18.64 20.12
N GLY A 85 -8.65 19.78 19.45
CA GLY A 85 -8.27 19.80 18.04
C GLY A 85 -6.94 19.07 17.78
N ALA A 86 -5.90 19.34 18.57
CA ALA A 86 -4.61 18.68 18.45
C ALA A 86 -4.70 17.18 18.70
N PHE A 87 -5.55 16.74 19.62
CA PHE A 87 -5.78 15.33 19.90
C PHE A 87 -6.44 14.64 18.70
N LEU A 88 -7.50 15.24 18.13
CA LEU A 88 -8.15 14.72 16.93
C LEU A 88 -7.20 14.65 15.74
N ILE A 89 -6.36 15.68 15.53
CA ILE A 89 -5.32 15.68 14.50
C ILE A 89 -4.31 14.54 14.74
N THR A 90 -3.88 14.34 15.99
CA THR A 90 -2.97 13.25 16.35
C THR A 90 -3.61 11.89 16.04
N CYS A 91 -4.90 11.70 16.32
CA CYS A 91 -5.65 10.49 15.96
C CYS A 91 -5.75 10.28 14.44
N ALA A 92 -6.01 11.34 13.66
CA ALA A 92 -6.06 11.26 12.21
C ALA A 92 -4.69 10.92 11.60
N LEU A 93 -3.62 11.57 12.07
CA LEU A 93 -2.24 11.27 11.67
C LEU A 93 -1.84 9.84 12.04
N LEU A 94 -2.27 9.35 13.21
CA LEU A 94 -2.07 7.97 13.65
C LEU A 94 -2.74 6.95 12.73
N TYR A 95 -3.96 7.26 12.28
CA TYR A 95 -4.70 6.43 11.33
C TYR A 95 -3.93 6.36 10.01
N TYR A 96 -3.65 7.50 9.40
CA TYR A 96 -2.93 7.57 8.13
C TYR A 96 -1.50 6.98 8.22
N PHE A 97 -0.84 7.11 9.38
CA PHE A 97 0.44 6.45 9.62
C PHE A 97 0.34 4.92 9.54
N ASN A 98 -0.71 4.33 10.12
CA ASN A 98 -0.90 2.88 10.05
C ASN A 98 -1.16 2.42 8.62
N GLU A 99 -1.92 3.19 7.85
CA GLU A 99 -2.15 2.94 6.42
C GLU A 99 -0.82 2.94 5.66
N VAL A 100 -0.03 4.01 5.75
CA VAL A 100 1.24 4.14 5.02
C VAL A 100 2.28 3.09 5.45
N THR A 101 2.32 2.74 6.74
CA THR A 101 3.32 1.81 7.30
C THR A 101 2.93 0.34 7.23
N GLY A 102 1.63 0.07 7.19
CA GLY A 102 1.06 -1.27 7.21
C GLY A 102 0.62 -1.76 5.83
N SER A 103 0.21 -0.86 4.94
CA SER A 103 -0.36 -1.26 3.65
C SER A 103 0.67 -1.94 2.74
N TYR A 104 0.19 -2.97 2.05
CA TYR A 104 0.95 -3.61 0.99
C TYR A 104 0.03 -4.31 0.00
N THR A 105 0.49 -4.42 -1.24
CA THR A 105 -0.08 -5.30 -2.24
C THR A 105 0.94 -6.39 -2.55
N LYS A 106 0.55 -7.65 -2.35
CA LYS A 106 1.36 -8.82 -2.66
C LYS A 106 0.76 -9.53 -3.86
N ILE A 107 1.57 -9.70 -4.90
CA ILE A 107 1.26 -10.48 -6.09
C ILE A 107 2.11 -11.75 -6.02
N SER A 108 1.44 -12.89 -6.08
CA SER A 108 2.05 -14.21 -5.97
C SER A 108 1.48 -15.15 -7.01
N PRO A 109 2.11 -16.31 -7.27
CA PRO A 109 1.55 -17.32 -8.18
C PRO A 109 0.17 -17.79 -7.74
N GLU A 110 -0.15 -17.70 -6.45
CA GLU A 110 -1.45 -18.08 -5.91
C GLU A 110 -2.53 -17.01 -6.13
N GLY A 111 -2.16 -15.73 -6.23
CA GLY A 111 -3.13 -14.62 -6.28
C GLY A 111 -2.58 -13.28 -5.84
N VAL A 112 -3.52 -12.34 -5.67
CA VAL A 112 -3.31 -10.98 -5.19
C VAL A 112 -3.83 -10.86 -3.77
N GLU A 113 -2.97 -10.44 -2.86
CA GLU A 113 -3.29 -10.14 -1.47
C GLU A 113 -3.09 -8.64 -1.22
N GLU A 114 -4.05 -7.99 -0.60
CA GLU A 114 -3.99 -6.59 -0.22
C GLU A 114 -4.22 -6.45 1.30
N ASP A 115 -3.39 -5.65 1.95
CA ASP A 115 -3.54 -5.23 3.35
C ASP A 115 -3.67 -3.71 3.36
N ASP A 116 -4.71 -3.20 4.00
CA ASP A 116 -4.97 -1.76 4.11
C ASP A 116 -4.16 -1.08 5.23
N GLY A 117 -3.39 -1.83 6.00
CA GLY A 117 -2.66 -1.33 7.16
C GLY A 117 -3.52 -1.16 8.42
N HIS A 118 -4.81 -1.49 8.35
CA HIS A 118 -5.78 -1.44 9.44
C HIS A 118 -6.27 -2.83 9.85
N GLY A 119 -5.62 -3.89 9.36
CA GLY A 119 -5.91 -5.28 9.70
C GLY A 119 -6.97 -5.92 8.83
N LYS A 120 -7.49 -5.20 7.83
CA LYS A 120 -8.32 -5.81 6.79
C LYS A 120 -7.40 -6.36 5.72
N LYS A 121 -7.47 -7.68 5.55
CA LYS A 121 -6.75 -8.40 4.49
C LYS A 121 -7.75 -8.97 3.51
N THR A 122 -7.52 -8.69 2.24
CA THR A 122 -8.29 -9.26 1.12
C THR A 122 -7.36 -10.13 0.29
N PHE A 123 -7.85 -11.29 -0.14
CA PHE A 123 -7.11 -12.20 -1.00
C PHE A 123 -8.00 -12.64 -2.14
N TYR A 124 -7.49 -12.50 -3.36
CA TYR A 124 -8.13 -12.97 -4.58
C TYR A 124 -7.18 -13.94 -5.30
N PRO A 125 -7.57 -15.21 -5.54
CA PRO A 125 -6.79 -16.09 -6.39
C PRO A 125 -6.65 -15.51 -7.80
N LEU A 126 -5.59 -15.87 -8.54
CA LEU A 126 -5.42 -15.41 -9.94
C LEU A 126 -6.64 -15.77 -10.79
N ASN A 127 -7.21 -16.94 -10.55
CA ASN A 127 -8.40 -17.47 -11.24
C ASN A 127 -9.69 -16.67 -10.97
N ALA A 128 -9.66 -15.71 -10.04
CA ALA A 128 -10.74 -14.76 -9.79
C ALA A 128 -10.83 -13.65 -10.81
N ILE A 129 -9.71 -13.32 -11.45
CA ILE A 129 -9.59 -12.18 -12.35
C ILE A 129 -10.39 -12.53 -13.59
N ASP A 130 -11.47 -11.78 -13.81
CA ASP A 130 -12.32 -11.95 -14.98
C ASP A 130 -12.02 -10.91 -16.03
N LYS A 131 -12.01 -9.64 -15.59
CA LYS A 131 -11.94 -8.48 -16.46
C LYS A 131 -10.69 -7.65 -16.20
N VAL A 132 -10.06 -7.20 -17.28
CA VAL A 132 -8.90 -6.30 -17.22
C VAL A 132 -9.19 -5.08 -18.08
N THR A 133 -9.22 -3.91 -17.44
CA THR A 133 -9.60 -2.66 -18.10
C THR A 133 -8.45 -1.67 -18.04
N TYR A 134 -7.99 -1.21 -19.20
CA TYR A 134 -7.09 -0.06 -19.28
C TYR A 134 -7.89 1.23 -19.34
N ARG A 135 -7.43 2.23 -18.59
CA ARG A 135 -7.96 3.59 -18.59
C ARG A 135 -6.80 4.55 -18.86
N GLU A 136 -6.84 5.16 -20.04
CA GLU A 136 -5.99 6.29 -20.37
C GLU A 136 -6.47 7.52 -19.59
N SER A 137 -5.52 8.25 -19.01
CA SER A 137 -5.81 9.55 -18.44
C SER A 137 -5.57 10.65 -19.47
N CYS A 138 -6.52 11.58 -19.60
CA CYS A 138 -6.33 12.81 -20.38
C CYS A 138 -5.58 13.90 -19.59
N ASP A 139 -5.38 13.68 -18.30
CA ASP A 139 -4.71 14.61 -17.39
C ASP A 139 -3.30 14.11 -17.10
N SER A 140 -2.29 14.93 -17.37
CA SER A 140 -0.88 14.60 -17.11
C SER A 140 -0.57 14.38 -15.62
N GLU A 141 -1.41 14.88 -14.71
CA GLU A 141 -1.27 14.68 -13.26
C GLU A 141 -1.87 13.34 -12.79
N ILE A 142 -2.79 12.77 -13.57
CA ILE A 142 -3.40 11.47 -13.26
C ILE A 142 -2.73 10.42 -14.13
N PRO A 143 -2.03 9.44 -13.56
CA PRO A 143 -1.40 8.41 -14.37
C PRO A 143 -2.45 7.48 -14.99
N ASP A 144 -2.12 6.93 -16.17
CA ASP A 144 -2.85 5.81 -16.75
C ASP A 144 -3.03 4.68 -15.73
N SER A 145 -4.09 3.90 -15.88
CA SER A 145 -4.32 2.79 -14.96
C SER A 145 -4.85 1.54 -15.65
N VAL A 146 -4.49 0.39 -15.09
CA VAL A 146 -5.07 -0.91 -15.40
C VAL A 146 -5.80 -1.40 -14.15
N SER A 147 -7.06 -1.76 -14.32
CA SER A 147 -7.92 -2.29 -13.28
C SER A 147 -8.20 -3.77 -13.52
N PHE A 148 -8.19 -4.55 -12.45
CA PHE A 148 -8.49 -5.98 -12.43
C PHE A 148 -9.75 -6.19 -11.63
N ASP A 149 -10.77 -6.81 -12.23
CA ASP A 149 -12.09 -6.98 -11.63
C ASP A 149 -12.52 -8.45 -11.68
N THR A 150 -13.30 -8.89 -10.67
CA THR A 150 -13.97 -10.20 -10.64
C THR A 150 -15.16 -10.22 -11.61
N LYS A 151 -15.78 -11.39 -11.81
CA LYS A 151 -17.04 -11.53 -12.56
C LYS A 151 -18.18 -10.73 -11.95
N SER A 152 -18.22 -10.65 -10.62
CA SER A 152 -19.19 -9.85 -9.87
C SER A 152 -18.95 -8.34 -9.98
N GLY A 153 -17.84 -7.91 -10.59
CA GLY A 153 -17.45 -6.51 -10.75
C GLY A 153 -16.72 -5.91 -9.55
N GLU A 154 -16.29 -6.74 -8.60
CA GLU A 154 -15.45 -6.31 -7.48
C GLU A 154 -14.03 -6.02 -7.95
N ARG A 155 -13.46 -4.89 -7.52
CA ARG A 155 -12.10 -4.49 -7.86
C ARG A 155 -11.11 -5.32 -7.05
N ILE A 156 -10.28 -6.10 -7.75
CA ILE A 156 -9.18 -6.88 -7.17
C ILE A 156 -7.97 -5.98 -6.94
N ALA A 157 -7.58 -5.21 -7.95
CA ALA A 157 -6.43 -4.32 -7.88
C ALA A 157 -6.47 -3.25 -8.96
N ARG A 158 -5.80 -2.12 -8.70
CA ARG A 158 -5.54 -1.08 -9.70
C ARG A 158 -4.05 -0.76 -9.70
N PHE A 159 -3.47 -0.74 -10.90
CA PHE A 159 -2.08 -0.39 -11.11
C PHE A 159 -1.96 0.73 -12.12
N GLY A 160 -0.83 1.42 -12.11
CA GLY A 160 -0.48 2.44 -13.10
C GLY A 160 1.02 2.36 -13.40
N PRO A 161 1.53 3.14 -14.36
CA PRO A 161 2.94 3.13 -14.74
C PRO A 161 3.86 3.48 -13.56
N ILE A 162 3.35 4.22 -12.58
CA ILE A 162 4.08 4.62 -11.36
C ILE A 162 3.86 3.61 -10.23
N TYR A 163 2.64 3.07 -10.09
CA TYR A 163 2.19 2.28 -8.92
C TYR A 163 2.52 0.77 -8.98
N GLY A 164 3.43 0.35 -9.85
CA GLY A 164 3.87 -1.04 -9.93
C GLY A 164 2.82 -1.97 -10.55
N GLY A 165 2.78 -3.24 -10.14
CA GLY A 165 1.82 -4.23 -10.66
C GLY A 165 2.23 -4.97 -11.94
N TYR A 166 3.44 -4.70 -12.45
CA TYR A 166 3.99 -5.38 -13.62
C TYR A 166 3.96 -6.91 -13.58
N PRO A 167 4.16 -7.59 -12.43
CA PRO A 167 4.02 -9.03 -12.38
C PRO A 167 2.61 -9.50 -12.76
N LEU A 168 1.56 -8.85 -12.26
CA LEU A 168 0.19 -9.23 -12.58
C LEU A 168 -0.15 -8.94 -14.05
N LEU A 169 0.30 -7.80 -14.57
CA LEU A 169 0.17 -7.46 -15.99
C LEU A 169 0.85 -8.49 -16.90
N ALA A 170 2.07 -8.91 -16.55
CA ALA A 170 2.81 -9.92 -17.29
C ALA A 170 2.15 -11.31 -17.23
N MET A 171 1.66 -11.73 -16.06
CA MET A 171 0.92 -12.99 -15.91
C MET A 171 -0.41 -12.96 -16.69
N THR A 172 -1.08 -11.81 -16.72
CA THR A 172 -2.31 -11.61 -17.51
C THR A 172 -2.03 -11.72 -18.99
N ARG A 173 -0.96 -11.07 -19.47
CA ARG A 173 -0.52 -11.24 -20.86
C ARG A 173 -0.25 -12.71 -21.18
N PHE A 174 0.41 -13.44 -20.28
CA PHE A 174 0.65 -14.88 -20.45
C PHE A 174 -0.67 -15.66 -20.57
N LYS A 175 -1.66 -15.39 -19.69
CA LYS A 175 -2.99 -16.00 -19.74
C LYS A 175 -3.69 -15.73 -21.07
N MET A 176 -3.62 -14.50 -21.59
CA MET A 176 -4.22 -14.15 -22.88
C MET A 176 -3.54 -14.84 -24.07
N GLU A 177 -2.23 -15.09 -24.01
CA GLU A 177 -1.49 -15.73 -25.10
C GLU A 177 -1.55 -17.27 -25.05
N ASN A 178 -1.76 -17.88 -23.88
CA ASN A 178 -1.67 -19.34 -23.66
C ASN A 178 -2.95 -19.98 -23.12
N ASP A 179 -4.01 -19.19 -22.87
CA ASP A 179 -5.29 -19.61 -22.28
C ASP A 179 -5.19 -20.30 -20.90
N ARG A 180 -4.05 -20.12 -20.20
CA ARG A 180 -3.85 -20.58 -18.82
C ARG A 180 -2.93 -19.64 -18.05
N TRP A 181 -3.04 -19.62 -16.72
CA TRP A 181 -2.09 -18.89 -15.89
C TRP A 181 -0.69 -19.53 -15.95
N PRO A 182 0.39 -18.74 -15.82
CA PRO A 182 1.75 -19.25 -15.87
C PRO A 182 2.08 -20.11 -14.65
N ASP A 183 2.79 -21.22 -14.87
CA ASP A 183 3.39 -21.99 -13.77
C ASP A 183 4.71 -21.33 -13.37
N MET A 184 4.67 -20.57 -12.28
CA MET A 184 5.85 -19.87 -11.77
C MET A 184 6.89 -20.81 -11.14
N ASN A 185 6.65 -22.12 -11.06
CA ASN A 185 7.66 -23.13 -10.73
C ASN A 185 8.42 -23.62 -11.97
N ASN A 186 7.88 -23.42 -13.18
CA ASN A 186 8.59 -23.68 -14.42
C ASN A 186 9.57 -22.53 -14.69
N PRO A 187 10.90 -22.78 -14.74
CA PRO A 187 11.89 -21.73 -14.89
C PRO A 187 11.78 -20.97 -16.22
N GLU A 188 11.33 -21.62 -17.30
CA GLU A 188 11.18 -20.98 -18.61
C GLU A 188 10.01 -19.98 -18.61
N GLU A 189 8.86 -20.40 -18.08
CA GLU A 189 7.68 -19.54 -17.95
C GLU A 189 7.95 -18.38 -16.99
N ALA A 190 8.59 -18.65 -15.85
CA ALA A 190 8.98 -17.60 -14.90
C ALA A 190 9.93 -16.57 -15.53
N ALA A 191 10.89 -17.02 -16.36
CA ALA A 191 11.80 -16.14 -17.07
C ALA A 191 11.07 -15.29 -18.12
N GLN A 192 10.10 -15.87 -18.84
CA GLN A 192 9.28 -15.17 -19.82
C GLN A 192 8.41 -14.10 -19.16
N VAL A 193 7.66 -14.46 -18.11
CA VAL A 193 6.84 -13.51 -17.34
C VAL A 193 7.71 -12.38 -16.82
N LYS A 194 8.89 -12.69 -16.27
CA LYS A 194 9.85 -11.69 -15.78
C LYS A 194 10.34 -10.74 -16.88
N ALA A 195 10.59 -11.24 -18.10
CA ALA A 195 10.98 -10.40 -19.23
C ALA A 195 9.88 -9.40 -19.62
N TRP A 196 8.61 -9.75 -19.38
CA TRP A 196 7.45 -8.90 -19.64
C TRP A 196 7.07 -7.98 -18.48
N MET A 197 7.77 -8.00 -17.34
CA MET A 197 7.45 -7.15 -16.17
C MET A 197 7.82 -5.67 -16.39
N ASN A 198 7.27 -5.06 -17.42
CA ASN A 198 7.41 -3.65 -17.74
C ASN A 198 6.18 -3.17 -18.55
N TRP A 199 5.93 -1.87 -18.48
CA TRP A 199 4.78 -1.24 -19.12
C TRP A 199 4.77 -1.42 -20.65
N SER A 200 5.92 -1.21 -21.30
CA SER A 200 6.03 -1.27 -22.76
C SER A 200 5.79 -2.66 -23.34
N SER A 201 6.01 -3.72 -22.57
CA SER A 201 5.78 -5.10 -23.00
C SER A 201 4.35 -5.58 -22.72
N THR A 202 3.62 -4.98 -21.79
CA THR A 202 2.30 -5.49 -21.35
C THR A 202 1.16 -4.65 -21.90
N ILE A 203 1.27 -3.33 -21.84
CA ILE A 203 0.17 -2.43 -22.20
C ILE A 203 -0.25 -2.49 -23.66
N PRO A 204 0.64 -2.65 -24.66
CA PRO A 204 0.20 -2.85 -26.04
C PRO A 204 -0.71 -4.07 -26.24
N HIS A 205 -0.69 -5.03 -25.31
CA HIS A 205 -1.55 -6.21 -25.33
C HIS A 205 -2.88 -6.00 -24.60
N ILE A 206 -3.05 -4.88 -23.88
CA ILE A 206 -4.19 -4.58 -23.01
C ILE A 206 -4.96 -3.31 -23.45
N LYS A 207 -4.27 -2.23 -23.82
CA LYS A 207 -4.82 -0.87 -23.99
C LYS A 207 -6.09 -0.79 -24.85
N ASP A 208 -6.13 -1.54 -25.95
CA ASP A 208 -7.20 -1.47 -26.95
C ASP A 208 -8.07 -2.74 -26.98
N LYS A 209 -8.04 -3.55 -25.92
CA LYS A 209 -8.77 -4.83 -25.87
C LYS A 209 -9.80 -4.84 -24.76
N GLU A 210 -10.97 -5.37 -25.09
CA GLU A 210 -11.95 -5.76 -24.08
C GLU A 210 -11.59 -7.16 -23.57
N ILE A 211 -10.95 -7.21 -22.41
CA ILE A 211 -10.51 -8.47 -21.79
C ILE A 211 -11.53 -8.83 -20.72
N SER A 212 -12.27 -9.92 -20.93
CA SER A 212 -13.24 -10.49 -19.99
C SER A 212 -13.27 -12.01 -20.11
N GLY A 213 -13.87 -12.71 -19.15
CA GLY A 213 -13.98 -14.17 -19.19
C GLY A 213 -12.68 -14.90 -18.83
N LEU A 214 -11.73 -14.22 -18.17
CA LEU A 214 -10.47 -14.84 -17.72
C LEU A 214 -10.66 -15.74 -16.48
N ALA A 215 -11.77 -15.57 -15.75
CA ALA A 215 -11.97 -16.22 -14.48
C ALA A 215 -12.39 -17.68 -14.64
N GLU A 216 -11.67 -18.56 -13.96
CA GLU A 216 -11.93 -20.00 -13.92
C GLU A 216 -12.79 -20.39 -12.69
N VAL A 217 -12.94 -19.48 -11.73
CA VAL A 217 -13.74 -19.65 -10.50
C VAL A 217 -14.75 -18.52 -10.41
N ASP A 218 -16.00 -18.82 -10.04
CA ASP A 218 -16.99 -17.80 -9.71
C ASP A 218 -16.73 -17.24 -8.32
N MET A 219 -16.48 -15.93 -8.25
CA MET A 219 -16.44 -15.13 -7.02
C MET A 219 -17.19 -13.81 -7.18
#